data_AF-A0A7J6WGQ9-F1
#
_entry.id   AF-A0A7J6WGQ9-F1
#
_cell.length_a   1.000
_cell.length_b   1.000
_cell.length_c   1.000
_cell.angle_alpha   90.00
_cell.angle_beta   90.00
_cell.angle_gamma   90.00
#
_symmetry.space_group_name_H-M   'P 1'
#
loop_
_entity.id
_entity.type
_entity.pdbx_description
1 polymer ?
#
loop_
_entity_poly.entity_id
_entity_poly.type
_entity_poly.pdbx_seq_one_letter_code
_entity_poly.pdbx_strand_id
1 'polypeptide(L)'
;MSSTSSKSMAQPRKPSNYNVLSMQQSLLFADSLKDLKNLRTQLYSAADYFELSYTNDDQKRLVVDTLGDYSIKALINTVDHLGSVTYKVNGILDESVTKASGLDLQVSCMEQVHSQQSLMLKFPKHHKRYLLPAGETLSVSGHTVLKKHQWCSLDDGDDWHQFKSAVRSSIRDSPSSAI
;
A
#
# COMPACT_ATOMS: atom_id res chain seq x y z
N MET A 1 17.30 -41.43 -3.05
CA MET A 1 17.59 -40.02 -3.40
C MET A 1 16.33 -39.24 -3.08
N SER A 2 16.33 -38.52 -1.96
CA SER A 2 15.13 -37.87 -1.42
C SER A 2 15.17 -36.39 -1.79
N SER A 3 14.23 -35.95 -2.61
CA SER A 3 14.09 -34.55 -3.03
C SER A 3 13.37 -33.76 -1.94
N THR A 4 14.10 -32.88 -1.26
CA THR A 4 13.52 -31.94 -0.29
C THR A 4 12.94 -30.73 -1.03
N SER A 5 11.61 -30.59 -0.93
CA SER A 5 10.85 -29.43 -1.39
C SER A 5 11.02 -28.27 -0.42
N SER A 6 11.75 -27.23 -0.83
CA SER A 6 11.94 -26.02 -0.04
C SER A 6 10.70 -25.12 -0.12
N LYS A 7 9.83 -25.20 0.89
CA LYS A 7 8.78 -24.20 1.13
C LYS A 7 9.45 -22.87 1.49
N SER A 8 9.30 -21.88 0.60
CA SER A 8 9.65 -20.48 0.89
C SER A 8 8.75 -19.97 2.02
N MET A 9 9.32 -19.77 3.19
CA MET A 9 8.65 -19.16 4.33
C MET A 9 8.56 -17.65 4.09
N ALA A 10 7.33 -17.13 4.04
CA ALA A 10 7.08 -15.70 4.03
C ALA A 10 7.68 -15.08 5.28
N GLN A 11 8.74 -14.30 5.09
CA GLN A 11 9.50 -13.68 6.17
C GLN A 11 8.67 -12.52 6.77
N PRO A 12 8.59 -12.38 8.11
CA PRO A 12 7.93 -11.25 8.74
C PRO A 12 8.60 -9.96 8.29
N ARG A 13 7.82 -9.07 7.64
CA ARG A 13 8.31 -7.75 7.25
C ARG A 13 8.77 -7.02 8.52
N LYS A 14 10.08 -6.82 8.67
CA LYS A 14 10.64 -5.94 9.70
C LYS A 14 9.94 -4.58 9.58
N PRO A 15 9.55 -3.94 10.69
CA PRO A 15 9.01 -2.59 10.63
C PRO A 15 10.04 -1.72 9.91
N SER A 16 9.65 -1.20 8.75
CA SER A 16 10.44 -0.25 7.98
C SER A 16 10.84 0.89 8.92
N ASN A 17 12.12 1.28 8.93
CA ASN A 17 12.67 2.35 9.78
C ASN A 17 11.82 3.65 9.69
N TYR A 18 11.23 3.88 8.52
CA TYR A 18 10.28 4.95 8.22
C TYR A 18 9.04 4.97 9.13
N ASN A 19 8.48 3.82 9.52
CA ASN A 19 7.29 3.79 10.38
C ASN A 19 7.58 4.38 11.77
N VAL A 20 8.77 4.11 12.31
CA VAL A 20 9.18 4.62 13.63
C VAL A 20 9.37 6.14 13.60
N LEU A 21 9.96 6.68 12.52
CA LEU A 21 10.15 8.12 12.33
C LEU A 21 8.81 8.85 12.17
N SER A 22 7.88 8.28 11.40
CA SER A 22 6.53 8.85 11.21
C SER A 22 5.75 8.93 12.52
N MET A 23 5.78 7.85 13.31
CA MET A 23 5.14 7.83 14.63
C MET A 23 5.72 8.90 15.56
N GLN A 24 7.04 9.08 15.53
CA GLN A 24 7.72 10.09 16.34
C GLN A 24 7.37 11.53 15.90
N GLN A 25 7.29 11.79 14.60
CA GLN A 25 6.85 13.09 14.08
C GLN A 25 5.40 13.42 14.49
N SER A 26 4.51 12.44 14.41
CA SER A 26 3.12 12.60 14.86
C SER A 26 3.01 12.92 16.34
N LEU A 27 3.85 12.31 17.18
CA LEU A 27 3.90 12.60 18.62
C LEU A 27 4.36 14.04 18.87
N LEU A 28 5.46 14.45 18.24
CA LEU A 28 6.01 15.80 18.38
C LEU A 28 5.04 16.88 17.88
N PHE A 29 4.23 16.58 16.87
CA PHE A 29 3.16 17.46 16.41
C PHE A 29 2.02 17.56 17.45
N ALA A 30 1.60 16.44 18.04
CA ALA A 30 0.59 16.44 19.08
C ALA A 30 1.02 17.24 20.32
N ASP A 31 2.28 17.13 20.72
CA ASP A 31 2.87 17.93 21.80
C ASP A 31 2.83 19.43 21.47
N SER A 32 3.14 19.81 20.23
CA SER A 32 3.10 21.21 19.81
C SER A 32 1.67 21.78 19.80
N LEU A 33 0.67 20.95 19.49
CA LEU A 33 -0.73 21.33 19.63
C LEU A 33 -1.16 21.46 21.10
N LYS A 34 -0.60 20.64 21.99
CA LYS A 34 -0.80 20.78 23.44
C LYS A 34 -0.23 22.11 23.91
N ASP A 35 0.99 22.45 23.51
CA ASP A 35 1.63 23.72 23.86
C ASP A 35 0.83 24.92 23.35
N LEU A 36 0.33 24.87 22.11
CA LEU A 36 -0.52 25.93 21.56
C LEU A 36 -1.84 26.08 22.35
N LYS A 37 -2.44 24.98 22.82
CA LYS A 37 -3.63 25.02 23.69
C LYS A 37 -3.32 25.63 25.05
N ASN A 38 -2.14 25.34 25.62
CA ASN A 38 -1.68 25.90 26.87
C ASN A 38 -1.42 27.41 26.73
N LEU A 39 -0.78 27.83 25.63
CA LEU A 39 -0.58 29.24 25.32
C LEU A 39 -1.92 29.98 25.26
N ARG A 40 -2.92 29.43 24.56
CA ARG A 40 -4.27 30.01 24.52
C ARG A 40 -4.84 30.22 25.92
N THR A 41 -4.75 29.22 26.80
CA THR A 41 -5.25 29.36 28.17
C THR A 41 -4.51 30.44 28.96
N GLN A 42 -3.18 30.54 28.79
CA GLN A 42 -2.38 31.59 29.44
C GLN A 42 -2.78 32.99 28.97
N LEU A 43 -3.04 33.16 27.67
CA LEU A 43 -3.47 34.44 27.11
C LEU A 43 -4.83 34.89 27.65
N TYR A 44 -5.79 33.96 27.78
CA TYR A 44 -7.07 34.28 28.41
C TYR A 44 -6.89 34.66 29.89
N SER A 45 -6.12 33.88 30.65
CA SER A 45 -5.87 34.21 32.06
C SER A 45 -5.14 35.54 32.24
N ALA A 46 -4.23 35.89 31.34
CA ALA A 46 -3.56 37.19 31.35
C ALA A 46 -4.55 38.32 30.99
N ALA A 47 -5.42 38.12 30.00
CA ALA A 47 -6.45 39.09 29.65
C ALA A 47 -7.40 39.36 30.83
N ASP A 48 -7.90 38.31 31.49
CA ASP A 48 -8.74 38.41 32.68
C ASP A 48 -8.01 39.17 33.82
N TYR A 49 -6.71 38.89 34.01
CA TYR A 49 -5.89 39.60 34.99
C TYR A 49 -5.77 41.09 34.67
N PHE A 50 -5.50 41.45 33.42
CA PHE A 50 -5.37 42.85 33.01
C PHE A 50 -6.71 43.60 33.10
N GLU A 51 -7.84 42.94 32.85
CA GLU A 51 -9.17 43.52 33.05
C GLU A 51 -9.44 43.83 34.53
N LEU A 52 -9.19 42.86 35.41
CA LEU A 52 -9.34 43.04 36.86
C LEU A 52 -8.39 44.11 37.41
N SER A 53 -7.13 44.11 36.97
CA SER A 53 -6.14 45.10 37.37
C SER A 53 -6.52 46.49 36.88
N TYR A 54 -6.96 46.63 35.62
CA TYR A 54 -7.39 47.91 35.09
C TYR A 54 -8.66 48.44 35.76
N THR A 55 -9.51 47.59 36.35
CA THR A 55 -10.69 48.04 37.09
C THR A 55 -10.34 48.44 38.54
N ASN A 56 -9.53 47.63 39.22
CA ASN A 56 -9.33 47.74 40.67
C ASN A 56 -8.07 48.51 41.12
N ASP A 57 -7.06 48.68 40.26
CA ASP A 57 -5.79 49.32 40.62
C ASP A 57 -5.80 50.84 40.37
N ASP A 58 -5.24 51.67 41.24
CA ASP A 58 -5.15 53.12 41.04
C ASP A 58 -4.10 53.49 39.96
N GLN A 59 -3.11 52.64 39.72
CA GLN A 59 -2.00 52.86 38.78
C GLN A 59 -2.35 52.53 37.32
N LYS A 60 -3.45 53.09 36.79
CA LYS A 60 -3.98 52.76 35.45
C LYS A 60 -2.95 52.90 34.31
N ARG A 61 -2.09 53.92 34.34
CA ARG A 61 -1.06 54.13 33.30
C ARG A 61 -0.07 52.95 33.24
N LEU A 62 0.39 52.48 34.40
CA LEU A 62 1.30 51.35 34.48
C LEU A 62 0.65 50.06 33.93
N VAL A 63 -0.63 49.85 34.25
CA VAL A 63 -1.40 48.71 33.73
C VAL A 63 -1.51 48.77 32.20
N VAL A 64 -1.78 49.94 31.62
CA VAL A 64 -1.87 50.11 30.16
C VAL A 64 -0.52 49.90 29.48
N ASP A 65 0.56 50.44 30.04
CA ASP A 65 1.91 50.30 29.47
C ASP A 65 2.34 48.81 29.49
N THR A 66 2.15 48.12 30.61
CA THR A 66 2.47 46.69 30.75
C THR A 66 1.57 45.79 29.89
N LEU A 67 0.30 46.14 29.71
CA LEU A 67 -0.60 45.46 28.79
C LEU A 67 -0.14 45.60 27.33
N GLY A 68 0.35 46.78 26.94
CA GLY A 68 0.91 47.02 25.61
C GLY A 68 2.12 46.13 25.34
N ASP A 69 3.08 46.11 26.28
CA ASP A 69 4.26 45.25 26.21
C ASP A 69 3.91 43.75 26.16
N TYR A 70 2.93 43.34 26.98
CA TYR A 70 2.46 41.97 26.99
C TYR A 70 1.78 41.60 25.67
N SER A 71 0.96 42.48 25.11
CA SER A 71 0.23 42.24 23.86
C SER A 71 1.18 42.01 22.68
N ILE A 72 2.27 42.78 22.61
CA ILE A 72 3.32 42.59 21.59
C ILE A 72 3.99 41.21 21.77
N LYS A 73 4.38 40.86 23.00
CA LYS A 73 5.02 39.56 23.30
C LYS A 73 4.08 38.38 23.03
N ALA A 74 2.81 38.51 23.40
CA ALA A 74 1.78 37.51 23.14
C ALA A 74 1.61 37.27 21.64
N LEU A 75 1.57 38.33 20.83
CA LEU A 75 1.48 38.21 19.38
C LEU A 75 2.70 37.53 18.78
N ILE A 76 3.91 37.93 19.18
CA ILE A 76 5.16 37.29 18.72
C ILE A 76 5.17 35.80 19.10
N ASN A 77 4.84 35.47 20.35
CA ASN A 77 4.82 34.09 20.83
C ASN A 77 3.78 33.22 20.11
N THR A 78 2.58 33.75 19.84
CA THR A 78 1.55 33.00 19.11
C THR A 78 1.96 32.72 17.67
N VAL A 79 2.54 33.70 16.99
CA VAL A 79 3.07 33.54 15.63
C VAL A 79 4.21 32.52 15.60
N ASP A 80 5.13 32.56 16.57
CA ASP A 80 6.23 31.60 16.68
C ASP A 80 5.72 30.17 16.89
N HIS A 81 4.83 29.97 17.87
CA HIS A 81 4.23 28.66 18.13
C HIS A 81 3.47 28.13 16.91
N LEU A 82 2.72 28.99 16.21
CA LEU A 82 2.02 28.59 14.98
C LEU A 82 3.01 28.21 13.87
N GLY A 83 4.09 28.97 13.70
CA GLY A 83 5.16 28.67 12.75
C GLY A 83 5.78 27.30 13.00
N SER A 84 6.06 26.97 14.27
CA SER A 84 6.58 25.64 14.68
C SER A 84 5.58 24.51 14.37
N VAL A 85 4.30 24.72 14.64
CA VAL A 85 3.23 23.76 14.32
C VAL A 85 3.14 23.54 12.81
N THR A 86 3.15 24.60 12.00
CA THR A 86 3.12 24.51 10.54
C THR A 86 4.36 23.79 10.00
N TYR A 87 5.55 24.07 10.53
CA TYR A 87 6.77 23.37 10.15
C TYR A 87 6.68 21.85 10.39
N LYS A 88 6.14 21.44 11.55
CA LYS A 88 5.95 20.02 11.88
C LYS A 88 4.93 19.33 10.98
N VAL A 89 3.81 20.00 10.66
CA VAL A 89 2.81 19.50 9.71
C VAL A 89 3.44 19.30 8.33
N ASN A 90 4.25 20.25 7.88
CA ASN A 90 4.93 20.14 6.59
C ASN A 90 5.88 18.94 6.55
N GLY A 91 6.58 18.64 7.65
CA GLY A 91 7.41 17.44 7.77
C GLY A 91 6.63 16.13 7.63
N ILE A 92 5.47 16.03 8.30
CA ILE A 92 4.59 14.85 8.20
C ILE A 92 4.04 14.71 6.77
N LEU A 93 3.67 15.84 6.14
CA LEU A 93 3.17 15.86 4.77
C LEU A 93 4.24 15.39 3.77
N ASP A 94 5.47 15.92 3.86
CA ASP A 94 6.58 15.55 2.99
C ASP A 94 6.90 14.04 3.05
N GLU A 95 6.86 13.46 4.26
CA GLU A 95 6.98 12.01 4.45
C GLU A 95 5.86 11.24 3.75
N SER A 96 4.61 11.70 3.89
CA SER A 96 3.45 11.04 3.27
C SER A 96 3.48 11.10 1.74
N VAL A 97 3.94 12.23 1.16
CA VAL A 97 4.09 12.42 -0.28
C VAL A 97 5.22 11.53 -0.82
N THR A 98 6.34 11.45 -0.10
CA THR A 98 7.44 10.53 -0.43
C THR A 98 7.00 9.06 -0.38
N LYS A 99 6.15 8.71 0.58
CA LYS A 99 5.57 7.36 0.64
C LYS A 99 4.63 7.08 -0.54
N ALA A 100 3.77 8.04 -0.91
CA ALA A 100 2.86 7.89 -2.04
C ALA A 100 3.62 7.68 -3.35
N SER A 101 4.64 8.50 -3.62
CA SER A 101 5.46 8.34 -4.84
C SER A 101 6.21 6.99 -4.88
N GLY A 102 6.69 6.49 -3.73
CA GLY A 102 7.29 5.16 -3.64
C GLY A 102 6.33 4.01 -3.90
N LEU A 103 5.04 4.17 -3.56
CA LEU A 103 3.99 3.20 -3.89
C LEU A 103 3.59 3.28 -5.37
N ASP A 104 3.45 4.49 -5.91
CA ASP A 104 3.15 4.70 -7.34
C ASP A 104 4.23 4.07 -8.24
N LEU A 105 5.51 4.19 -7.85
CA LEU A 105 6.60 3.52 -8.56
C LEU A 105 6.45 1.98 -8.54
N GLN A 106 6.07 1.40 -7.39
CA GLN A 106 5.85 -0.05 -7.30
C GLN A 106 4.67 -0.49 -8.16
N VAL A 107 3.57 0.27 -8.16
CA VAL A 107 2.40 0.00 -9.01
C VAL A 107 2.78 0.08 -10.48
N SER A 108 3.50 1.14 -10.90
CA SER A 108 3.96 1.30 -12.27
C SER A 108 4.88 0.15 -12.72
N CYS A 109 5.79 -0.30 -11.84
CA CYS A 109 6.64 -1.45 -12.12
C CYS A 109 5.82 -2.74 -12.32
N MET A 110 4.79 -2.97 -11.49
CA MET A 110 3.90 -4.13 -11.64
C MET A 110 3.08 -4.08 -12.93
N GLU A 111 2.57 -2.92 -13.31
CA GLU A 111 1.86 -2.73 -14.59
C GLU A 111 2.76 -3.03 -15.81
N GLN A 112 4.02 -2.60 -15.76
CA GLN A 112 5.00 -2.89 -16.81
C GLN A 112 5.28 -4.40 -16.93
N VAL A 113 5.41 -5.11 -15.81
CA VAL A 113 5.61 -6.58 -15.81
C VAL A 113 4.38 -7.29 -16.38
N HIS A 114 3.17 -6.86 -16.00
CA HIS A 114 1.92 -7.44 -16.52
C HIS A 114 1.81 -7.25 -18.04
N SER A 115 2.20 -6.07 -18.53
CA SER A 115 2.23 -5.75 -19.95
C SER A 115 3.25 -6.61 -20.72
N GLN A 116 4.44 -6.85 -20.15
CA GLN A 116 5.45 -7.71 -20.77
C GLN A 116 5.08 -9.19 -20.74
N GLN A 117 4.46 -9.69 -19.68
CA GLN A 117 3.97 -11.07 -19.61
C GLN A 117 2.87 -11.33 -20.65
N SER A 118 2.01 -10.35 -20.92
CA SER A 118 1.00 -10.43 -21.98
C SER A 118 1.62 -10.55 -23.38
N LEU A 119 2.72 -9.84 -23.64
CA LEU A 119 3.45 -9.88 -24.93
C LEU A 119 4.23 -11.18 -25.16
N MET A 120 4.56 -11.94 -24.10
CA MET A 120 5.36 -13.17 -24.20
C MET A 120 4.55 -14.40 -24.62
N LEU A 121 3.20 -14.32 -24.65
CA LEU A 121 2.33 -15.38 -25.17
C LEU A 121 2.17 -15.30 -26.71
N LYS A 122 3.29 -15.21 -27.44
CA LYS A 122 3.26 -15.42 -28.90
C LYS A 122 3.29 -16.92 -29.18
N PHE A 123 2.13 -17.52 -29.36
CA PHE A 123 2.04 -18.89 -29.89
C PHE A 123 2.71 -18.95 -31.26
N PRO A 124 3.73 -19.80 -31.48
CA PRO A 124 4.29 -20.01 -32.80
C PRO A 124 3.19 -20.51 -33.73
N LYS A 125 3.00 -19.84 -34.87
CA LYS A 125 2.03 -20.26 -35.89
C LYS A 125 2.56 -21.54 -36.55
N HIS A 126 2.18 -22.70 -36.02
CA HIS A 126 2.55 -23.99 -36.61
C HIS A 126 1.84 -24.16 -37.96
N HIS A 127 2.62 -24.41 -39.01
CA HIS A 127 2.10 -24.72 -40.33
C HIS A 127 1.74 -26.21 -40.39
N LYS A 128 0.56 -26.55 -40.93
CA LYS A 128 -0.03 -27.91 -40.94
C LYS A 128 0.72 -28.97 -41.79
N ARG A 129 1.97 -28.74 -42.22
CA ARG A 129 2.66 -29.61 -43.20
C ARG A 129 4.06 -30.05 -42.75
N TYR A 130 4.21 -30.46 -41.50
CA TYR A 130 5.34 -31.32 -41.16
C TYR A 130 5.02 -32.75 -41.59
N LEU A 131 5.40 -33.08 -42.83
CA LEU A 131 5.56 -34.47 -43.25
C LEU A 131 6.89 -34.95 -42.65
N LEU A 132 6.82 -35.79 -41.63
CA LEU A 132 7.98 -36.56 -41.17
C LEU A 132 8.47 -37.44 -42.34
N PRO A 133 9.78 -37.53 -42.63
CA PRO A 133 10.30 -38.46 -43.61
C PRO A 133 9.95 -39.88 -43.18
N ALA A 134 9.18 -40.58 -44.00
CA ALA A 134 8.90 -42.00 -43.82
C ALA A 134 10.22 -42.77 -43.97
N GLY A 135 10.63 -43.43 -42.88
CA GLY A 135 11.75 -44.37 -42.89
C GLY A 135 11.42 -45.56 -43.78
N GLU A 136 12.21 -45.68 -44.83
CA GLU A 136 12.42 -46.78 -45.79
C GLU A 136 11.79 -48.14 -45.46
N THR A 137 10.93 -48.61 -46.37
CA THR A 137 10.52 -50.00 -46.48
C THR A 137 11.59 -50.81 -47.20
N LEU A 138 12.28 -51.72 -46.51
CA LEU A 138 13.02 -52.81 -47.16
C LEU A 138 12.18 -54.09 -47.07
N SER A 139 11.69 -54.54 -48.22
CA SER A 139 10.93 -55.79 -48.34
C SER A 139 11.87 -56.96 -48.55
N VAL A 140 11.92 -57.89 -47.59
CA VAL A 140 12.35 -59.27 -47.82
C VAL A 140 11.37 -60.20 -47.11
N SER A 141 10.57 -60.88 -47.94
CA SER A 141 9.93 -62.19 -47.78
C SER A 141 9.51 -62.66 -46.37
N GLY A 142 8.18 -62.78 -46.19
CA GLY A 142 7.56 -63.70 -45.24
C GLY A 142 6.82 -63.05 -44.08
N HIS A 143 5.51 -62.85 -44.25
CA HIS A 143 4.50 -62.56 -43.22
C HIS A 143 4.85 -61.52 -42.12
N THR A 144 4.33 -60.30 -42.25
CA THR A 144 4.07 -59.45 -41.08
C THR A 144 2.71 -58.75 -41.17
N VAL A 145 2.05 -58.78 -40.01
CA VAL A 145 0.66 -58.42 -39.73
C VAL A 145 0.41 -56.92 -39.96
N LEU A 146 -0.66 -56.62 -40.70
CA LEU A 146 -1.31 -55.31 -40.73
C LEU A 146 -1.76 -54.94 -39.30
N LYS A 147 -0.93 -54.21 -38.56
CA LYS A 147 -1.40 -53.52 -37.35
C LYS A 147 -2.15 -52.27 -37.81
N LYS A 148 -3.47 -52.40 -37.98
CA LYS A 148 -4.39 -51.25 -37.99
C LYS A 148 -4.11 -50.44 -36.72
N HIS A 149 -3.53 -49.26 -36.88
CA HIS A 149 -3.48 -48.29 -35.80
C HIS A 149 -4.91 -47.82 -35.59
N GLN A 150 -5.50 -48.38 -34.55
CA GLN A 150 -6.71 -47.91 -33.91
C GLN A 150 -6.64 -46.38 -33.79
N TRP A 151 -7.56 -45.69 -34.46
CA TRP A 151 -7.85 -44.30 -34.21
C TRP A 151 -8.28 -44.15 -32.75
N CYS A 152 -7.48 -43.48 -31.93
CA CYS A 152 -7.98 -42.88 -30.70
C CYS A 152 -8.54 -41.51 -31.06
N SER A 153 -9.82 -41.44 -31.38
CA SER A 153 -10.58 -40.21 -31.18
C SER A 153 -10.56 -39.91 -29.69
N LEU A 154 -9.75 -38.93 -29.27
CA LEU A 154 -9.94 -38.24 -28.01
C LEU A 154 -10.99 -37.17 -28.28
N ASP A 155 -12.24 -37.57 -28.04
CA ASP A 155 -13.39 -36.68 -27.94
C ASP A 155 -13.23 -35.88 -26.64
N ASP A 156 -12.70 -34.65 -26.75
CA ASP A 156 -12.40 -33.77 -25.61
C ASP A 156 -13.63 -32.89 -25.30
N GLY A 157 -14.78 -33.53 -25.10
CA GLY A 157 -16.08 -32.89 -24.93
C GLY A 157 -16.59 -32.81 -23.48
N ASP A 158 -16.14 -33.71 -22.60
CA ASP A 158 -16.78 -33.89 -21.28
C ASP A 158 -16.03 -33.29 -20.09
N ASP A 159 -14.71 -33.07 -20.19
CA ASP A 159 -13.88 -32.67 -19.04
C ASP A 159 -14.11 -31.20 -18.62
N TRP A 160 -14.43 -30.33 -19.58
CA TRP A 160 -14.70 -28.91 -19.33
C TRP A 160 -15.98 -28.66 -18.55
N HIS A 161 -16.99 -29.51 -18.74
CA HIS A 161 -18.26 -29.40 -18.04
C HIS A 161 -18.18 -29.91 -16.60
N GLN A 162 -17.31 -30.89 -16.35
CA GLN A 162 -17.07 -31.44 -15.02
C GLN A 162 -16.26 -30.46 -14.14
N PHE A 163 -15.29 -29.75 -14.72
CA PHE A 163 -14.56 -28.70 -14.00
C PHE A 163 -15.47 -27.53 -13.59
N LYS A 164 -16.33 -27.07 -14.49
CA LYS A 164 -17.27 -25.97 -14.17
C LYS A 164 -18.34 -26.36 -13.16
N SER A 165 -18.81 -27.61 -13.15
CA SER A 165 -19.76 -28.07 -12.14
C SER A 165 -19.10 -28.17 -10.75
N ALA A 166 -17.85 -28.63 -10.67
CA ALA A 166 -17.08 -28.69 -9.43
C ALA A 166 -16.80 -27.29 -8.83
N VAL A 167 -16.42 -26.33 -9.68
CA VAL A 167 -16.20 -24.94 -9.24
C VAL A 167 -17.51 -24.29 -8.76
N ARG A 168 -18.63 -24.60 -9.43
CA ARG A 168 -19.96 -24.06 -9.04
C ARG A 168 -20.49 -24.68 -7.74
N SER A 169 -20.15 -25.93 -7.43
CA SER A 169 -20.54 -26.55 -6.16
C SER A 169 -19.75 -25.96 -4.98
N SER A 170 -18.44 -25.74 -5.14
CA SER A 170 -17.60 -25.20 -4.07
C SER A 170 -17.94 -23.76 -3.66
N ILE A 171 -18.57 -22.98 -4.55
CA ILE A 171 -19.01 -21.61 -4.25
C ILE A 171 -20.36 -21.61 -3.49
N ARG A 172 -21.19 -22.66 -3.64
CA ARG A 172 -22.50 -22.74 -2.99
C ARG A 172 -22.44 -23.27 -1.55
N ASP A 173 -21.39 -24.02 -1.20
CA ASP A 173 -21.22 -24.63 0.12
C ASP A 173 -20.32 -23.81 1.07
N SER A 174 -20.29 -22.49 0.93
CA SER A 174 -19.84 -21.61 2.03
C SER A 174 -21.01 -21.35 2.97
N PRO A 175 -21.05 -21.94 4.19
CA PRO A 175 -22.10 -21.62 5.15
C PRO A 175 -21.96 -20.17 5.60
N SER A 176 -23.04 -19.42 5.37
CA SER A 176 -23.32 -18.13 6.00
C SER A 176 -23.34 -18.31 7.53
N SER A 177 -22.21 -18.06 8.19
CA SER A 177 -22.18 -17.77 9.62
C SER A 177 -22.36 -16.26 9.81
N ALA A 178 -23.61 -15.83 9.72
CA ALA A 178 -24.09 -14.63 10.39
C ALA A 178 -24.76 -15.11 11.69
N ILE A 179 -24.15 -14.76 12.83
CA ILE A 179 -24.67 -13.89 13.90
C ILE A 179 -23.43 -13.44 14.69
#